data_AF-A0A0Q8D853-F1
#
_entry.id   AF-A0A0Q8D853-F1
#
_cell.length_a   1.000
_cell.length_b   1.000
_cell.length_c   1.000
_cell.angle_alpha   90.00
_cell.angle_beta   90.00
_cell.angle_gamma   90.00
#
_symmetry.space_group_name_H-M   'P 1'
#
loop_
_entity.id
_entity.type
_entity.pdbx_description
1 polymer ?
#
loop_
_entity_poly.entity_id
_entity_poly.type
_entity_poly.pdbx_seq_one_letter_code
_entity_poly.pdbx_strand_id
1 'polypeptide(L)' 'MDERRAYEICAVCCWEDDGQDDTDADEVRGGPNGELSLSLARLNYGQFGACHRRFLPRVRAPRPEEI' A
#
# COMPACT_ATOMS: atom_id res chain seq x y z
N MET A 1 2.06 2.34 -22.47
CA MET A 1 1.96 3.52 -21.60
C MET A 1 1.88 2.95 -20.20
N ASP A 2 2.98 3.03 -19.47
CA ASP A 2 3.15 2.40 -18.16
C ASP A 2 2.42 3.31 -17.15
N GLU A 3 1.21 2.92 -16.74
CA GLU A 3 0.31 3.67 -15.85
C GLU A 3 0.83 3.69 -14.39
N ARG A 4 2.12 3.95 -14.19
CA ARG A 4 2.64 4.26 -12.85
C ARG A 4 2.25 5.69 -12.52
N ARG A 5 1.51 5.88 -11.41
CA ARG A 5 1.08 7.17 -10.80
C ARG A 5 -0.35 7.65 -11.12
N ALA A 6 -1.34 6.76 -11.10
CA ALA A 6 -2.74 7.19 -11.08
C ALA A 6 -3.29 7.47 -9.66
N TYR A 7 -2.44 7.51 -8.62
CA TYR A 7 -2.87 7.60 -7.21
C TYR A 7 -3.91 6.51 -6.88
N GLU A 8 -3.71 5.31 -7.43
CA GLU A 8 -4.63 4.20 -7.23
C GLU A 8 -4.43 3.59 -5.86
N ILE A 9 -5.55 3.34 -5.18
CA ILE A 9 -5.57 2.61 -3.92
C ILE A 9 -5.62 1.12 -4.23
N CYS A 10 -4.58 0.40 -3.83
CA CYS A 10 -4.51 -1.05 -3.97
C CYS A 10 -5.67 -1.73 -3.22
N ALA A 11 -6.51 -2.49 -3.92
CA ALA A 11 -7.64 -3.21 -3.30
C ALA A 11 -7.19 -4.34 -2.36
N VAL A 12 -5.93 -4.78 -2.46
CA VAL A 12 -5.38 -5.90 -1.68
C VAL A 12 -4.81 -5.44 -0.35
N CYS A 13 -4.16 -4.28 -0.29
CA CYS A 13 -3.55 -3.78 0.95
C CYS A 13 -4.05 -2.39 1.40
N CYS A 14 -4.84 -1.69 0.58
CA CYS A 14 -5.26 -0.30 0.77
C CYS A 14 -4.12 0.72 0.85
N TRP A 15 -2.96 0.44 0.26
CA TRP A 15 -1.89 1.41 0.02
C TRP A 15 -2.18 2.21 -1.26
N GLU A 16 -1.95 3.52 -1.23
CA GLU A 16 -2.01 4.38 -2.42
C GLU A 16 -0.65 4.43 -3.12
N ASP A 17 -0.63 4.18 -4.43
CA ASP A 17 0.54 4.43 -5.26
C ASP A 17 0.74 5.93 -5.49
N ASP A 18 1.42 6.58 -4.55
CA ASP A 18 1.87 7.96 -4.63
C ASP A 18 3.27 8.10 -5.30
N GLY A 19 3.77 7.02 -5.92
CA GLY A 19 5.08 6.95 -6.53
C GLY A 19 6.24 6.84 -5.52
N GLN A 20 5.99 6.40 -4.29
CA GLN A 20 7.04 6.00 -3.34
C GLN A 20 7.66 4.68 -3.77
N ASP A 21 8.99 4.58 -3.67
CA ASP A 21 9.73 3.38 -4.04
C ASP A 21 10.76 2.99 -2.97
N ASP A 22 11.66 2.06 -3.30
CA ASP A 22 12.63 1.54 -2.34
C ASP A 22 13.64 2.60 -1.86
N THR A 23 13.86 3.67 -2.63
CA THR A 23 14.83 4.72 -2.27
C THR A 23 14.36 5.61 -1.14
N ASP A 24 13.04 5.73 -0.97
CA ASP A 24 12.41 6.55 0.06
C ASP A 24 11.35 5.78 0.85
N ALA A 25 11.43 4.45 0.86
CA ALA A 25 10.41 3.58 1.46
C ALA A 25 10.19 3.79 2.97
N ASP A 26 11.19 4.32 3.68
CA ASP A 26 11.12 4.61 5.11
C ASP A 26 10.57 6.01 5.41
N GLU A 27 10.41 6.87 4.40
CA GLU A 27 9.84 8.21 4.57
C GLU A 27 8.32 8.15 4.77
N VAL A 28 7.82 9.00 5.67
CA VAL A 28 6.37 9.19 5.84
C VAL A 28 5.94 10.40 5.01
N ARG A 29 5.33 10.13 3.86
CA ARG A 29 4.89 11.18 2.91
C ARG A 29 3.54 11.81 3.29
N GLY A 30 2.75 11.19 4.17
CA GLY A 30 1.44 11.70 4.55
C GLY A 30 0.32 11.26 3.61
N GLY A 31 -0.63 12.17 3.36
CA GLY A 31 -1.71 11.96 2.40
C GLY A 31 -2.64 10.79 2.77
N PRO A 32 -3.19 10.07 1.77
CA PRO A 32 -4.06 8.91 1.98
C PRO A 32 -3.37 7.73 2.71
N ASN A 33 -2.05 7.60 2.54
CA ASN A 33 -1.20 6.66 3.27
C ASN A 33 -1.03 7.05 4.75
N GLY A 34 -1.25 8.31 5.10
CA GLY A 34 -1.29 8.82 6.46
C GLY A 34 0.09 8.83 7.12
N GLU A 35 0.17 8.29 8.34
CA GLU A 35 1.41 8.24 9.12
C GLU A 35 2.31 7.02 8.80
N LEU A 36 1.99 6.27 7.74
CA LEU A 36 2.72 5.09 7.34
C LEU A 36 3.80 5.42 6.30
N SER A 37 4.95 4.76 6.45
CA SER A 37 5.94 4.62 5.38
C SER A 37 5.65 3.36 4.56
N LEU A 38 6.16 3.28 3.33
CA LEU A 38 6.02 2.10 2.47
C LEU A 38 6.62 0.85 3.12
N SER A 39 7.76 0.97 3.80
CA SER A 39 8.38 -0.11 4.56
C SER A 39 7.45 -0.66 5.64
N LEU A 40 6.81 0.21 6.41
CA LEU A 40 5.87 -0.19 7.45
C LEU A 40 4.59 -0.79 6.86
N ALA A 41 4.09 -0.25 5.76
CA ALA A 41 2.95 -0.80 5.04
C ALA A 41 3.21 -2.23 4.52
N ARG A 42 4.42 -2.50 3.99
CA ARG A 42 4.86 -3.83 3.56
C ARG A 42 4.92 -4.80 4.75
N LEU A 43 5.48 -4.39 5.88
CA LEU A 43 5.53 -5.18 7.11
C LEU A 43 4.12 -5.51 7.63
N ASN A 44 3.23 -4.52 7.63
CA ASN A 44 1.84 -4.67 8.06
C ASN A 44 1.06 -5.63 7.14
N TYR A 45 1.26 -5.51 5.83
CA TYR A 45 0.67 -6.41 4.86
C TYR A 45 1.11 -7.87 5.11
N GLY A 46 2.40 -8.10 5.38
CA GLY A 46 2.90 -9.42 5.74
C GLY A 46 2.33 -9.99 7.04
N GLN A 47 1.95 -9.13 8.00
CA GLN A 47 1.39 -9.56 9.29
C GLN A 47 -0.11 -9.82 9.27
N PHE A 48 -0.89 -8.99 8.58
CA PHE A 48 -2.36 -9.06 8.63
C PHE A 48 -3.07 -8.78 7.30
N GLY A 49 -2.34 -8.64 6.19
CA GLY A 49 -2.93 -8.50 4.86
C GLY A 49 -3.45 -7.11 4.51
N ALA A 50 -3.06 -6.06 5.24
CA ALA A 50 -3.37 -4.68 4.91
C ALA A 50 -2.22 -3.74 5.30
N CYS A 51 -2.12 -2.55 4.69
CA CYS A 51 -1.13 -1.54 5.07
C CYS A 51 -1.39 -0.97 6.48
N HIS A 52 -2.65 -0.95 6.93
CA HIS A 52 -3.06 -0.53 8.26
C HIS A 52 -4.23 -1.38 8.77
N ARG A 53 -4.29 -1.65 10.09
CA ARG A 53 -5.38 -2.46 10.69
C ARG A 53 -6.77 -1.89 10.43
N ARG A 54 -6.89 -0.55 10.33
CA ARG A 54 -8.16 0.14 10.02
C ARG A 54 -8.76 -0.25 8.66
N PHE A 55 -7.94 -0.76 7.75
CA PHE A 55 -8.35 -1.14 6.40
C PHE A 55 -8.63 -2.63 6.24
N LEU A 56 -8.46 -3.45 7.29
CA LEU A 56 -8.83 -4.87 7.26
C LEU A 56 -10.24 -5.14 6.74
N PRO A 57 -11.28 -4.33 7.05
CA PRO A 57 -12.62 -4.55 6.49
C PRO A 57 -12.78 -4.16 5.01
N ARG A 58 -11.78 -3.49 4.41
CA ARG A 58 -11.82 -2.92 3.06
C ARG A 58 -10.91 -3.64 2.05
N VAL A 59 -9.96 -4.43 2.54
CA VAL A 59 -9.07 -5.22 1.69
C VAL A 59 -9.76 -6.48 1.19
N ARG A 60 -9.30 -6.98 0.04
CA ARG A 60 -9.64 -8.31 -0.48
C ARG A 60 -8.38 -9.15 -0.61
N ALA A 61 -8.54 -10.47 -0.72
CA ALA A 61 -7.45 -11.35 -1.10
C ALA A 61 -6.93 -10.96 -2.52
N PRO A 62 -5.61 -11.10 -2.77
CA PRO A 62 -5.06 -10.99 -4.12
C PRO A 62 -5.66 -12.06 -5.03
N ARG A 63 -5.92 -11.70 -6.28
CA ARG A 63 -6.30 -12.67 -7.31
C ARG A 63 -5.07 -13.46 -7.73
N PRO A 64 -5.23 -14.67 -8.28
CA PRO A 64 -4.09 -15.48 -8.75
C PRO A 64 -3.19 -14.77 -9.75
N GLU A 65 -3.71 -13.80 -10.50
CA GLU A 65 -2.94 -13.03 -11.49
C GLU A 65 -2.16 -11.84 -10.88
N GLU A 66 -2.37 -11.54 -9.60
CA GLU A 66 -1.75 -10.42 -8.86
C GLU A 66 -0.61 -10.88 -7.92
N ILE A 67 -0.25 -12.17 -7.97
CA ILE A 67 0.77 -12.82 -7.13
C ILE A 67 2.02 -13.12 -7.94
#